data_AF-A0A7Y3M6L6-F1
#
_entry.id   AF-A0A7Y3M6L6-F1
#
_cell.length_a   1.000
_cell.length_b   1.000
_cell.length_c   1.000
_cell.angle_alpha   90.00
_cell.angle_beta   90.00
_cell.angle_gamma   90.00
#
_symmetry.space_group_name_H-M   'P 1'
#
loop_
_entity.id
_entity.type
_entity.pdbx_description
1 polymer ?
#
loop_
_entity_poly.entity_id
_entity_poly.type
_entity_poly.pdbx_seq_one_letter_code
_entity_poly.pdbx_strand_id
1 'polypeptide(L)'
;LLSALEPARPLPIRKERLADGSPLHFYSAYDQRRTREDMLAHKNFPAFKSLFAELADEVKQREIATLVVVAPTKDRVYPTAADGSVTPGGLGESTTGFMAEVNDLCDAHELPCFDLLPPLSAAATRLWNESRELLWWRDDTHWNEHGHAIAAAAIVERLRRER
;
A
#
# COMPACT_ATOMS: atom_id res chain seq x y z
N LEU A 1 17.06 -19.09 34.95
CA LEU A 1 16.60 -17.72 34.61
C LEU A 1 16.05 -17.73 33.18
N LEU A 2 14.88 -18.34 32.98
CA LEU A 2 14.08 -18.15 31.78
C LEU A 2 13.02 -17.13 32.17
N SER A 3 13.27 -15.87 31.82
CA SER A 3 12.30 -14.80 31.99
C SER A 3 11.07 -15.14 31.16
N ALA A 4 9.91 -15.21 31.81
CA ALA A 4 8.62 -15.29 31.14
C ALA A 4 8.51 -14.08 30.20
N LEU A 5 8.54 -14.32 28.90
CA LEU A 5 8.08 -13.34 27.93
C LEU A 5 6.58 -13.20 28.19
N GLU A 6 6.13 -12.03 28.64
CA GLU A 6 4.71 -11.74 28.68
C GLU A 6 4.12 -12.02 27.29
N PRO A 7 2.97 -12.71 27.19
CA PRO A 7 2.33 -12.91 25.91
C PRO A 7 2.03 -11.54 25.30
N ALA A 8 2.55 -11.30 24.09
CA ALA A 8 2.30 -10.07 23.37
C ALA A 8 0.79 -9.81 23.33
N ARG A 9 0.35 -8.64 23.79
CA ARG A 9 -1.07 -8.27 23.69
C ARG A 9 -1.46 -8.37 22.21
N PRO A 10 -2.54 -9.08 21.87
CA PRO A 10 -2.99 -9.16 20.49
C PRO A 10 -3.27 -7.74 20.00
N LEU A 11 -2.64 -7.39 18.88
CA LEU A 11 -2.81 -6.08 18.28
C LEU A 11 -4.25 -5.92 17.76
N PRO A 12 -4.83 -4.70 17.79
CA PRO A 12 -6.25 -4.53 17.52
C PRO A 12 -6.60 -4.91 16.08
N ILE A 13 -7.66 -5.71 15.91
CA ILE A 13 -8.27 -6.02 14.62
C ILE A 13 -9.58 -5.25 14.52
N ARG A 14 -9.71 -4.40 13.50
CA ARG A 14 -10.98 -3.77 13.13
C ARG A 14 -11.78 -4.73 12.25
N LYS A 15 -13.07 -4.88 12.54
CA LYS A 15 -13.98 -5.70 11.76
C LYS A 15 -15.04 -4.79 11.14
N GLU A 16 -14.97 -4.63 9.84
CA GLU A 16 -15.90 -3.82 9.07
C GLU A 16 -16.78 -4.71 8.19
N ARG A 17 -17.79 -4.12 7.53
CA ARG A 17 -18.70 -4.86 6.66
C ARG A 17 -18.64 -4.35 5.23
N LEU A 18 -18.56 -5.29 4.30
CA LEU A 18 -18.77 -5.01 2.88
C LEU A 18 -20.25 -4.72 2.60
N ALA A 19 -20.55 -4.20 1.42
CA ALA A 19 -21.92 -3.86 1.01
C ALA A 19 -22.90 -5.05 1.02
N ASP A 20 -22.39 -6.29 0.94
CA ASP A 20 -23.18 -7.52 1.06
C ASP A 20 -23.34 -8.01 2.51
N GLY A 21 -22.86 -7.24 3.49
CA GLY A 21 -22.86 -7.57 4.92
C GLY A 21 -21.75 -8.52 5.36
N SER A 22 -20.95 -9.06 4.43
CA SER A 22 -19.86 -9.97 4.76
C SER A 22 -18.70 -9.25 5.47
N PRO A 23 -17.98 -9.92 6.38
CA PRO A 23 -16.94 -9.26 7.16
C PRO A 23 -15.67 -9.03 6.33
N LEU A 24 -15.00 -7.91 6.62
CA LEU A 24 -13.64 -7.62 6.20
C LEU A 24 -12.83 -7.15 7.42
N HIS A 25 -11.69 -7.80 7.66
CA HIS A 25 -10.84 -7.48 8.80
C HIS A 25 -9.66 -6.61 8.38
N PHE A 26 -9.31 -5.68 9.25
CA PHE A 26 -8.19 -4.77 9.10
C PHE A 26 -7.30 -4.84 10.32
N TYR A 27 -6.00 -4.87 10.08
CA TYR A 27 -5.01 -4.83 11.14
C TYR A 27 -4.71 -3.38 11.48
N SER A 28 -5.06 -2.94 12.70
CA SER A 28 -5.06 -1.51 13.04
C SER A 28 -3.69 -0.86 12.97
N ALA A 29 -2.60 -1.63 13.02
CA ALA A 29 -1.25 -1.10 12.87
C ALA A 29 -0.99 -0.56 11.44
N TYR A 30 -1.76 -1.01 10.44
CA TYR A 30 -1.70 -0.53 9.05
C TYR A 30 -2.75 0.54 8.73
N ASP A 31 -3.46 1.08 9.73
CA ASP A 31 -4.40 2.17 9.55
C ASP A 31 -3.64 3.44 9.08
N GLN A 32 -3.70 3.71 7.78
CA GLN A 32 -2.86 4.69 7.09
C GLN A 32 -3.53 6.06 6.99
N ARG A 33 -4.13 6.51 8.08
CA ARG A 33 -4.50 7.93 8.26
C ARG A 33 -3.31 8.85 8.54
N ARG A 34 -2.09 8.36 8.34
CA ARG A 34 -0.85 9.14 8.53
C ARG A 34 -0.75 10.20 7.44
N THR A 35 -0.56 11.43 7.88
CA THR A 35 -0.33 12.60 7.03
C THR A 35 1.12 12.63 6.56
N ARG A 36 1.43 13.55 5.64
CA ARG A 36 2.82 13.84 5.27
C ARG A 36 3.62 14.32 6.48
N GLU A 37 3.02 15.15 7.32
CA GLU A 37 3.63 15.65 8.55
C GLU A 37 4.02 14.52 9.51
N ASP A 38 3.14 13.53 9.71
CA ASP A 38 3.44 12.35 10.54
C ASP A 38 4.64 11.57 10.02
N MET A 39 4.78 11.49 8.69
CA MET A 39 5.87 10.78 8.04
C MET A 39 7.18 11.57 8.18
N LEU A 40 7.17 12.89 7.94
CA LEU A 40 8.33 13.76 8.12
C LEU A 40 8.83 13.77 9.58
N ALA A 41 7.91 13.72 10.55
CA ALA A 41 8.22 13.67 11.97
C ALA A 41 8.67 12.28 12.45
N HIS A 42 8.57 11.24 11.61
CA HIS A 42 8.90 9.89 12.02
C HIS A 42 10.40 9.74 12.26
N LYS A 43 10.80 9.12 13.39
CA LYS A 43 12.22 8.94 13.77
C LYS A 43 13.09 8.25 12.72
N ASN A 44 12.49 7.41 11.86
CA ASN A 44 13.20 6.72 10.79
C ASN A 44 13.22 7.49 9.46
N PHE A 45 12.58 8.66 9.37
CA PHE A 45 12.51 9.42 8.13
C PHE A 45 13.89 9.80 7.56
N PRO A 46 14.89 10.22 8.37
CA PRO A 46 16.23 10.45 7.86
C PRO A 46 16.84 9.21 7.20
N ALA A 47 16.71 8.04 7.82
CA ALA A 47 17.22 6.78 7.27
C ALA A 47 16.44 6.36 6.01
N PHE A 48 15.12 6.57 5.99
CA PHE A 48 14.29 6.35 4.81
C PHE A 48 14.72 7.22 3.63
N LYS A 49 15.01 8.50 3.87
CA LYS A 49 15.54 9.41 2.85
C LYS A 49 16.92 8.96 2.35
N SER A 50 17.84 8.59 3.26
CA SER A 50 19.17 8.10 2.88
C SER A 50 19.12 6.86 1.99
N LEU A 51 18.14 5.97 2.20
CA LEU A 51 17.94 4.78 1.36
C LEU A 51 17.73 5.14 -0.12
N PHE A 52 17.01 6.22 -0.45
CA PHE A 52 16.81 6.62 -1.85
C PHE A 52 18.10 7.11 -2.51
N ALA A 53 18.93 7.86 -1.77
CA ALA A 53 20.24 8.27 -2.25
C ALA A 53 21.15 7.06 -2.50
N GLU A 54 21.24 6.14 -1.52
CA GLU A 54 22.03 4.91 -1.65
C GLU A 54 21.53 4.03 -2.80
N LEU A 55 20.22 3.89 -2.97
CA LEU A 55 19.62 3.15 -4.08
C LEU A 55 19.99 3.77 -5.43
N ALA A 56 19.90 5.10 -5.56
CA ALA A 56 20.24 5.79 -6.80
C ALA A 56 21.72 5.61 -7.17
N ASP A 57 22.61 5.69 -6.18
CA ASP A 57 24.05 5.44 -6.37
C ASP A 57 24.31 4.00 -6.83
N GLU A 58 23.69 3.00 -6.19
CA GLU A 58 23.84 1.58 -6.57
C GLU A 58 23.27 1.30 -7.97
N VAL A 59 22.12 1.87 -8.31
CA VAL A 59 21.48 1.75 -9.63
C VAL A 59 22.38 2.30 -10.72
N LYS A 60 22.96 3.49 -10.49
CA LYS A 60 23.87 4.15 -11.42
C LYS A 60 25.17 3.37 -11.58
N GLN A 61 25.77 2.90 -10.48
CA GLN A 61 27.03 2.17 -10.51
C GLN A 61 26.92 0.81 -11.21
N ARG A 62 25.76 0.15 -11.11
CA ARG A 62 25.54 -1.19 -11.67
C ARG A 62 24.85 -1.19 -13.02
N GLU A 63 24.40 -0.03 -13.49
CA GLU A 63 23.66 0.12 -14.75
C GLU A 63 22.39 -0.77 -14.80
N ILE A 64 21.67 -0.88 -13.68
CA ILE A 64 20.47 -1.72 -13.55
C ILE A 64 19.21 -0.87 -13.69
N ALA A 65 18.35 -1.22 -14.66
CA ALA A 65 17.02 -0.62 -14.76
C ALA A 65 16.20 -0.92 -13.49
N THR A 66 15.73 0.12 -12.82
CA THR A 66 15.02 0.04 -11.53
C THR A 66 13.72 0.81 -11.57
N LEU A 67 12.70 0.27 -10.91
CA LEU A 67 11.41 0.91 -10.68
C LEU A 67 11.06 0.74 -9.20
N VAL A 68 10.87 1.84 -8.48
CA VAL A 68 10.37 1.80 -7.10
C VAL A 68 8.84 1.70 -7.16
N VAL A 69 8.30 0.64 -6.56
CA VAL A 69 6.86 0.37 -6.57
C VAL A 69 6.30 0.52 -5.16
N VAL A 70 5.29 1.38 -5.02
CA VAL A 70 4.61 1.60 -3.73
C VAL A 70 3.30 0.83 -3.73
N ALA A 71 3.23 -0.19 -2.87
CA ALA A 71 2.01 -0.95 -2.65
C ALA A 71 1.10 -0.23 -1.63
N PRO A 72 -0.20 -0.05 -1.92
CA PRO A 72 -1.13 0.50 -0.95
C PRO A 72 -1.42 -0.51 0.17
N THR A 73 -1.87 0.00 1.32
CA THR A 73 -2.48 -0.87 2.33
C THR A 73 -3.91 -1.23 1.96
N LYS A 74 -4.41 -2.31 2.58
CA LYS A 74 -5.79 -2.78 2.42
C LYS A 74 -6.82 -1.68 2.68
N ASP A 75 -6.64 -0.89 3.75
CA ASP A 75 -7.54 0.23 4.10
C ASP A 75 -7.65 1.30 3.01
N ARG A 76 -6.62 1.46 2.17
CA ARG A 76 -6.64 2.44 1.07
C ARG A 76 -7.40 1.93 -0.15
N VAL A 77 -7.40 0.62 -0.38
CA VAL A 77 -8.18 -0.02 -1.46
C VAL A 77 -9.62 -0.29 -1.02
N TYR A 78 -9.84 -0.48 0.29
CA TYR A 78 -11.13 -0.78 0.89
C TYR A 78 -11.48 0.24 1.99
N PRO A 79 -11.66 1.53 1.64
CA PRO A 79 -11.98 2.55 2.63
C PRO A 79 -13.30 2.24 3.33
N THR A 80 -13.31 2.47 4.64
CA THR A 80 -14.51 2.42 5.49
C THR A 80 -15.19 3.79 5.49
N ALA A 81 -16.47 3.84 5.16
CA ALA A 81 -17.30 5.02 5.27
C ALA A 81 -17.68 5.31 6.74
N ALA A 82 -18.26 6.48 7.00
CA ALA A 82 -18.63 6.90 8.36
C ALA A 82 -19.69 5.99 9.03
N ASP A 83 -20.47 5.25 8.24
CA ASP A 83 -21.46 4.28 8.71
C ASP A 83 -20.87 2.88 8.96
N GLY A 84 -19.55 2.70 8.79
CA GLY A 84 -18.86 1.41 8.95
C GLY A 84 -18.94 0.50 7.73
N SER A 85 -19.54 0.96 6.62
CA SER A 85 -19.54 0.21 5.36
C SER A 85 -18.21 0.34 4.62
N VAL A 86 -17.78 -0.74 3.98
CA VAL A 86 -16.57 -0.75 3.14
C VAL A 86 -16.97 -0.64 1.68
N THR A 87 -16.33 0.29 0.97
CA THR A 87 -16.48 0.46 -0.49
C THR A 87 -15.21 0.00 -1.22
N PRO A 88 -15.22 -1.17 -1.88
CA PRO A 88 -14.11 -1.60 -2.72
C PRO A 88 -13.74 -0.56 -3.79
N GLY A 89 -12.46 -0.24 -3.86
CA GLY A 89 -11.90 0.71 -4.82
C GLY A 89 -12.33 2.15 -4.62
N GLY A 90 -12.89 2.50 -3.45
CA GLY A 90 -13.13 3.89 -3.10
C GLY A 90 -11.83 4.68 -3.19
N LEU A 91 -11.78 5.66 -4.10
CA LEU A 91 -10.68 6.61 -4.18
C LEU A 91 -10.83 7.59 -3.01
N GLY A 92 -10.49 7.13 -1.78
CA GLY A 92 -10.16 8.07 -0.71
C GLY A 92 -9.03 8.97 -1.21
N GLU A 93 -9.12 10.27 -0.92
CA GLU A 93 -8.30 11.38 -1.45
C GLU A 93 -7.00 10.99 -2.17
N SER A 94 -6.83 11.57 -3.37
CA SER A 94 -5.62 11.57 -4.21
C SER A 94 -4.32 11.57 -3.39
N THR A 95 -3.33 10.80 -3.85
CA THR A 95 -1.93 10.71 -3.36
C THR A 95 -1.77 10.93 -1.85
N THR A 96 -1.58 9.85 -1.09
CA THR A 96 -1.29 9.95 0.35
C THR A 96 -0.08 10.83 0.63
N GLY A 97 0.02 11.39 1.83
CA GLY A 97 1.21 12.12 2.25
C GLY A 97 2.50 11.28 2.17
N PHE A 98 2.39 9.95 2.34
CA PHE A 98 3.49 9.02 2.12
C PHE A 98 3.87 8.93 0.63
N MET A 99 2.89 8.71 -0.26
CA MET A 99 3.16 8.63 -1.70
C MET A 99 3.70 9.95 -2.26
N ALA A 100 3.22 11.09 -1.76
CA ALA A 100 3.73 12.41 -2.14
C ALA A 100 5.21 12.55 -1.80
N GLU A 101 5.64 12.12 -0.61
CA GLU A 101 7.06 12.12 -0.26
C GLU A 101 7.87 11.13 -1.09
N VAL A 102 7.34 9.92 -1.31
CA VAL A 102 8.03 8.95 -2.16
C VAL A 102 8.26 9.55 -3.55
N ASN A 103 7.25 10.18 -4.16
CA ASN A 103 7.41 10.86 -5.44
C ASN A 103 8.50 11.94 -5.39
N ASP A 104 8.50 12.80 -4.38
CA ASP A 104 9.51 13.86 -4.25
C ASP A 104 10.94 13.27 -4.12
N LEU A 105 11.10 12.17 -3.38
CA LEU A 105 12.38 11.47 -3.24
C LEU A 105 12.80 10.80 -4.56
N CYS A 106 11.86 10.19 -5.27
CA CYS A 106 12.09 9.61 -6.58
C CYS A 106 12.56 10.64 -7.60
N ASP A 107 11.84 11.77 -7.68
CA ASP A 107 12.15 12.88 -8.59
C ASP A 107 13.52 13.48 -8.27
N ALA A 108 13.83 13.68 -6.98
CA ALA A 108 15.11 14.22 -6.54
C ALA A 108 16.32 13.32 -6.87
N HIS A 109 16.09 12.02 -7.07
CA HIS A 109 17.12 11.02 -7.32
C HIS A 109 17.02 10.39 -8.72
N GLU A 110 16.19 10.95 -9.61
CA GLU A 110 15.96 10.44 -10.98
C GLU A 110 15.56 8.95 -11.00
N LEU A 111 14.85 8.48 -9.97
CA LEU A 111 14.37 7.11 -9.86
C LEU A 111 12.95 7.00 -10.41
N PRO A 112 12.66 6.08 -11.36
CA PRO A 112 11.29 5.82 -11.79
C PRO A 112 10.46 5.27 -10.64
N CYS A 113 9.26 5.83 -10.44
CA CYS A 113 8.35 5.41 -9.38
C CYS A 113 6.94 5.12 -9.88
N PHE A 114 6.26 4.23 -9.16
CA PHE A 114 4.92 3.77 -9.53
C PHE A 114 4.04 3.50 -8.32
N ASP A 115 2.92 4.22 -8.25
CA ASP A 115 1.85 4.01 -7.28
C ASP A 115 0.92 2.89 -7.76
N LEU A 116 0.82 1.81 -6.97
CA LEU A 116 -0.12 0.72 -7.25
C LEU A 116 -1.55 1.00 -6.78
N LEU A 117 -1.81 2.08 -6.04
CA LEU A 117 -3.15 2.39 -5.55
C LEU A 117 -4.15 2.57 -6.70
N PRO A 118 -3.92 3.40 -7.74
CA PRO A 118 -4.88 3.56 -8.82
C PRO A 118 -5.27 2.25 -9.53
N PRO A 119 -4.33 1.40 -10.01
CA PRO A 119 -4.71 0.16 -10.70
C PRO A 119 -5.40 -0.85 -9.77
N LEU A 120 -4.98 -0.93 -8.50
CA LEU A 120 -5.61 -1.86 -7.54
C LEU A 120 -7.00 -1.40 -7.12
N SER A 121 -7.22 -0.10 -6.90
CA SER A 121 -8.55 0.44 -6.61
C SER A 121 -9.51 0.22 -7.79
N ALA A 122 -9.08 0.51 -9.01
CA ALA A 122 -9.90 0.27 -10.19
C ALA A 122 -10.28 -1.22 -10.35
N ALA A 123 -9.32 -2.13 -10.13
CA ALA A 123 -9.59 -3.56 -10.19
C ALA A 123 -10.46 -4.07 -9.04
N ALA A 124 -10.31 -3.53 -7.83
CA ALA A 124 -11.17 -3.87 -6.69
C ALA A 124 -12.63 -3.49 -6.94
N THR A 125 -12.89 -2.29 -7.47
CA THR A 125 -14.23 -1.87 -7.88
C THR A 125 -14.82 -2.84 -8.92
N ARG A 126 -14.02 -3.17 -9.95
CA ARG A 126 -14.48 -4.04 -11.03
C ARG A 126 -14.84 -5.44 -10.53
N LEU A 127 -13.92 -6.13 -9.86
CA LEU A 127 -14.16 -7.49 -9.34
C LEU A 127 -15.32 -7.54 -8.35
N TRP A 128 -15.44 -6.53 -7.48
CA TRP A 128 -16.54 -6.48 -6.55
C TRP A 128 -17.90 -6.36 -7.25
N ASN A 129 -17.98 -5.58 -8.31
CA ASN A 129 -19.22 -5.39 -9.05
C ASN A 129 -19.58 -6.59 -9.94
N GLU A 130 -18.57 -7.28 -10.48
CA GLU A 130 -18.77 -8.42 -11.40
C GLU A 130 -19.02 -9.74 -10.67
N SER A 131 -18.21 -10.05 -9.65
CA SER A 131 -18.16 -11.38 -9.03
C SER A 131 -18.22 -11.36 -7.50
N ARG A 132 -18.26 -10.17 -6.87
CA ARG A 132 -18.13 -10.01 -5.41
C ARG A 132 -16.80 -10.55 -4.86
N GLU A 133 -15.78 -10.60 -5.69
CA GLU A 133 -14.43 -11.01 -5.30
C GLU A 133 -13.60 -9.83 -4.78
N LEU A 134 -12.56 -10.15 -4.02
CA LEU A 134 -11.63 -9.18 -3.42
C LEU A 134 -10.23 -9.41 -3.98
N LEU A 135 -9.39 -8.38 -3.91
CA LEU A 135 -7.96 -8.43 -4.18
C LEU A 135 -7.14 -8.74 -2.93
N TRP A 136 -7.75 -8.70 -1.74
CA TRP A 136 -7.15 -9.06 -0.45
C TRP A 136 -7.92 -10.20 0.19
N TRP A 137 -7.20 -11.04 0.92
CA TRP A 137 -7.83 -11.99 1.83
C TRP A 137 -8.63 -11.25 2.89
N ARG A 138 -9.72 -11.86 3.35
CA ARG A 138 -10.66 -11.19 4.27
C ARG A 138 -10.03 -10.87 5.62
N ASP A 139 -9.16 -11.73 6.09
CA ASP A 139 -8.54 -11.75 7.41
C ASP A 139 -7.01 -11.58 7.40
N ASP A 140 -6.42 -11.34 6.22
CA ASP A 140 -4.99 -11.07 6.06
C ASP A 140 -4.73 -9.60 5.67
N THR A 141 -3.48 -9.17 5.89
CA THR A 141 -2.94 -7.87 5.47
C THR A 141 -2.44 -7.87 4.04
N HIS A 142 -2.19 -9.05 3.47
CA HIS A 142 -1.69 -9.23 2.12
C HIS A 142 -2.82 -9.40 1.10
N TRP A 143 -2.53 -8.98 -0.13
CA TRP A 143 -3.36 -9.29 -1.28
C TRP A 143 -3.43 -10.80 -1.53
N ASN A 144 -4.48 -11.26 -2.22
CA ASN A 144 -4.63 -12.63 -2.68
C ASN A 144 -4.06 -12.81 -4.11
N GLU A 145 -4.29 -13.96 -4.73
CA GLU A 145 -3.86 -14.27 -6.09
C GLU A 145 -4.35 -13.25 -7.13
N HIS A 146 -5.57 -12.74 -6.99
CA HIS A 146 -6.09 -11.71 -7.88
C HIS A 146 -5.34 -10.39 -7.69
N GLY A 147 -5.08 -9.97 -6.46
CA GLY A 147 -4.31 -8.76 -6.16
C GLY A 147 -2.86 -8.85 -6.67
N HIS A 148 -2.21 -10.00 -6.48
CA HIS A 148 -0.90 -10.28 -7.06
C HIS A 148 -0.90 -10.18 -8.59
N ALA A 149 -1.88 -10.80 -9.26
CA ALA A 149 -1.98 -10.78 -10.72
C ALA A 149 -2.16 -9.37 -11.27
N ILE A 150 -3.04 -8.56 -10.64
CA ILE A 150 -3.27 -7.16 -11.04
C ILE A 150 -2.02 -6.31 -10.82
N ALA A 151 -1.37 -6.42 -9.66
CA ALA A 151 -0.15 -5.67 -9.36
C ALA A 151 0.97 -6.00 -10.36
N ALA A 152 1.20 -7.29 -10.62
CA ALA A 152 2.20 -7.73 -11.59
C ALA A 152 1.92 -7.20 -13.00
N ALA A 153 0.67 -7.30 -13.48
CA ALA A 153 0.29 -6.78 -14.79
C ALA A 153 0.51 -5.26 -14.90
N ALA A 154 0.15 -4.51 -13.85
CA ALA A 154 0.34 -3.05 -13.81
C ALA A 154 1.83 -2.67 -13.82
N ILE A 155 2.67 -3.39 -13.06
CA ILE A 155 4.13 -3.17 -13.02
C ILE A 155 4.75 -3.48 -14.39
N VAL A 156 4.38 -4.60 -15.02
CA VAL A 156 4.89 -4.96 -16.36
C VAL A 156 4.52 -3.90 -17.39
N GLU A 157 3.29 -3.41 -17.36
CA GLU A 157 2.85 -2.34 -18.25
C GLU A 157 3.62 -1.04 -18.01
N ARG A 158 3.87 -0.67 -16.74
CA ARG A 158 4.69 0.49 -16.39
C ARG A 158 6.11 0.37 -16.93
N LEU A 159 6.75 -0.80 -16.75
CA LEU A 159 8.10 -1.08 -17.23
C LEU A 159 8.21 -1.05 -18.76
N ARG A 160 7.14 -1.38 -19.49
CA ARG A 160 7.12 -1.31 -20.96
C ARG A 160 7.08 0.12 -21.50
N ARG A 161 6.49 1.07 -20.76
CA ARG A 161 6.35 2.47 -21.18
C ARG A 161 7.62 3.31 -20.98
N GLU A 162 8.55 2.83 -20.17
CA GLU A 162 9.86 3.45 -19.91
C GLU A 162 10.96 2.94 -20.86
N ARG A 163 10.61 2.07 -21.82
CA ARG A 163 11.50 1.59 -22.89
C ARG A 163 11.23 2.34 -24.18
#